data_AF-A0A7J9CPA6-F1
#
_entry.id   AF-A0A7J9CPA6-F1
#
_cell.length_a   1.000
_cell.length_b   1.000
_cell.length_c   1.000
_cell.angle_alpha   90.00
_cell.angle_beta   90.00
_cell.angle_gamma   90.00
#
_symmetry.space_group_name_H-M   'P 1'
#
loop_
_entity.id
_entity.type
_entity.pdbx_description
1 polymer ?
#
loop_
_entity_poly.entity_id
_entity_poly.type
_entity_poly.pdbx_seq_one_letter_code
_entity_poly.pdbx_strand_id
1 'polypeptide(L)'
;MDFVLDVQREEKSVQKAIREAAKRNDMGSAKALAKEIVMSRKAVNHLYENKAQLNSISMHLGESVAIARTVGHLSKSAEVMKLVNNLMKAPQMAATMQEFSKEMTKAGVIEEIVNDAVDTALDSEDIEEETEEEVNKVLSEIAGETAAQLPEAVRKERARVPTQRETTSHQEEAIAEGADDEEELEEIRARLA
;
A
#
# COMPACT_ATOMS: atom_id res chain seq x y z
N MET A 1 10.30 3.64 21.39
CA MET A 1 10.89 3.12 20.12
C MET A 1 10.74 1.60 20.07
N ASP A 2 10.37 0.98 21.20
CA ASP A 2 10.28 -0.47 21.40
C ASP A 2 9.16 -1.12 20.58
N PHE A 3 7.99 -0.47 20.45
CA PHE A 3 6.87 -1.01 19.67
C PHE A 3 7.19 -1.33 18.20
N VAL A 4 7.91 -0.46 17.49
CA VAL A 4 8.27 -0.72 16.07
C VAL A 4 9.26 -1.88 15.97
N LEU A 5 10.18 -2.01 16.93
CA LEU A 5 11.11 -3.13 16.98
C LEU A 5 10.40 -4.45 17.31
N ASP A 6 9.39 -4.39 18.18
CA ASP A 6 8.56 -5.54 18.51
C ASP A 6 7.75 -6.01 17.30
N VAL A 7 7.13 -5.08 16.55
CA VAL A 7 6.44 -5.40 15.28
C VAL A 7 7.40 -6.02 14.27
N GLN A 8 8.60 -5.46 14.09
CA GLN A 8 9.59 -6.04 13.17
C GLN A 8 10.06 -7.44 13.59
N ARG A 9 10.15 -7.70 14.90
CA ARG A 9 10.49 -9.02 15.42
C ARG A 9 9.36 -10.00 15.18
N GLU A 10 8.11 -9.58 15.39
CA GLU A 10 6.93 -10.40 15.15
C GLU A 10 6.76 -10.70 13.65
N GLU A 11 6.96 -9.71 12.77
CA GLU A 11 6.95 -9.92 11.32
C GLU A 11 7.92 -11.02 10.88
N LYS A 12 9.13 -11.09 11.46
CA LYS A 12 10.08 -12.17 11.16
C LYS A 12 9.57 -13.54 11.60
N SER A 13 8.78 -13.60 12.68
CA SER A 13 8.11 -14.83 13.14
C SER A 13 7.02 -15.24 12.15
N VAL A 14 6.16 -14.29 11.76
CA VAL A 14 5.07 -14.50 10.80
C VAL A 14 5.63 -14.91 9.43
N GLN A 15 6.73 -14.34 8.97
CA GLN A 15 7.41 -14.76 7.73
C GLN A 15 7.84 -16.23 7.77
N LYS A 16 8.30 -16.74 8.92
CA LYS A 16 8.60 -18.17 9.07
C LYS A 16 7.34 -19.03 8.97
N ALA A 17 6.26 -18.61 9.63
CA ALA A 17 4.97 -19.29 9.56
C ALA A 17 4.41 -19.31 8.12
N ILE A 18 4.57 -18.22 7.34
CA ILE A 18 4.20 -18.17 5.92
C ILE A 18 5.00 -19.20 5.11
N ARG A 19 6.32 -19.28 5.30
CA ARG A 19 7.15 -20.29 4.61
C ARG A 19 6.73 -21.71 4.95
N GLU A 20 6.39 -21.97 6.22
CA GLU A 20 5.92 -23.29 6.67
C GLU A 20 4.53 -23.65 6.13
N ALA A 21 3.60 -22.68 6.07
CA ALA A 21 2.30 -22.87 5.45
C ALA A 21 2.43 -23.15 3.95
N ALA A 22 3.25 -22.37 3.23
CA ALA A 22 3.52 -22.57 1.82
C ALA A 22 4.15 -23.94 1.53
N LYS A 23 5.10 -24.40 2.36
CA LYS A 23 5.70 -25.75 2.24
C LYS A 23 4.68 -26.88 2.42
N ARG A 24 3.64 -26.66 3.24
CA ARG A 24 2.53 -27.60 3.46
C ARG A 24 1.44 -27.48 2.38
N ASN A 25 1.66 -26.66 1.35
CA ASN A 25 0.68 -26.34 0.31
C ASN A 25 -0.63 -25.71 0.85
N ASP A 26 -0.55 -25.08 2.03
CA ASP A 26 -1.65 -24.38 2.67
C ASP A 26 -1.60 -22.89 2.30
N MET A 27 -2.05 -22.59 1.07
CA MET A 27 -2.05 -21.24 0.53
C MET A 27 -3.08 -20.33 1.21
N GLY A 28 -4.14 -20.89 1.78
CA GLY A 28 -5.14 -20.13 2.54
C GLY A 28 -4.53 -19.50 3.80
N SER A 29 -3.82 -20.30 4.60
CA SER A 29 -3.10 -19.79 5.78
C SER A 29 -1.97 -18.85 5.40
N ALA A 30 -1.22 -19.15 4.33
CA ALA A 30 -0.14 -18.27 3.85
C ALA A 30 -0.66 -16.88 3.46
N LYS A 31 -1.81 -16.79 2.75
CA LYS A 31 -2.44 -15.52 2.36
C LYS A 31 -2.96 -14.74 3.57
N ALA A 32 -3.57 -15.43 4.54
CA ALA A 32 -4.05 -14.79 5.77
C ALA A 32 -2.90 -14.17 6.60
N LEU A 33 -1.80 -14.91 6.77
CA LEU A 33 -0.60 -14.41 7.47
C LEU A 33 0.10 -13.29 6.69
N ALA A 34 0.10 -13.34 5.36
CA ALA A 34 0.63 -12.25 4.54
C ALA A 34 -0.20 -10.97 4.69
N LYS A 35 -1.53 -11.08 4.80
CA LYS A 35 -2.41 -9.93 5.09
C LYS A 35 -2.08 -9.28 6.45
N GLU A 36 -1.77 -10.08 7.46
CA GLU A 36 -1.33 -9.59 8.77
C GLU A 36 -0.01 -8.79 8.68
N ILE A 37 0.94 -9.21 7.85
CA ILE A 37 2.16 -8.44 7.57
C ILE A 37 1.83 -7.10 6.91
N VAL A 38 0.98 -7.08 5.88
CA VAL A 38 0.59 -5.83 5.20
C VAL A 38 -0.06 -4.85 6.18
N MET A 39 -0.99 -5.33 7.01
CA MET A 39 -1.64 -4.50 8.03
C MET A 39 -0.64 -3.96 9.06
N SER A 40 0.31 -4.79 9.49
CA SER A 40 1.37 -4.39 10.43
C SER A 40 2.26 -3.29 9.83
N ARG A 41 2.68 -3.45 8.57
CA ARG A 41 3.46 -2.44 7.84
C ARG A 41 2.69 -1.13 7.67
N LYS A 42 1.41 -1.18 7.28
CA LYS A 42 0.53 0.00 7.19
C LYS A 42 0.42 0.72 8.54
N ALA A 43 0.21 -0.03 9.64
CA ALA A 43 0.17 0.54 10.98
C ALA A 43 1.47 1.24 11.39
N VAL A 44 2.63 0.63 11.08
CA VAL A 44 3.95 1.24 11.34
C VAL A 44 4.14 2.52 10.51
N ASN A 45 3.75 2.52 9.24
CA ASN A 45 3.83 3.71 8.38
C ASN A 45 2.99 4.86 8.94
N HIS A 46 1.75 4.60 9.33
CA HIS A 46 0.90 5.61 9.98
C HIS A 46 1.51 6.14 11.29
N LEU A 47 2.19 5.30 12.08
CA LEU A 47 2.90 5.79 13.27
C LEU A 47 4.05 6.72 12.92
N TYR A 48 4.78 6.47 11.84
CA TYR A 48 5.82 7.37 11.35
C TYR A 48 5.25 8.69 10.82
N GLU A 49 4.14 8.65 10.09
CA GLU A 49 3.42 9.83 9.64
C GLU A 49 2.95 10.69 10.82
N ASN A 50 2.30 10.07 11.80
CA ASN A 50 1.86 10.75 13.02
C ASN A 50 3.03 11.40 13.77
N LYS A 51 4.17 10.70 13.86
CA LYS A 51 5.39 11.25 14.46
C LYS A 51 5.92 12.47 13.69
N ALA A 52 5.92 12.40 12.36
CA ALA A 52 6.34 13.53 11.52
C ALA A 52 5.40 14.73 11.70
N GLN A 53 4.08 14.50 11.71
CA GLN A 53 3.08 15.55 11.92
C GLN A 53 3.25 16.22 13.30
N LEU A 54 3.51 15.45 14.36
CA LEU A 54 3.82 16.00 15.69
C LEU A 54 5.08 16.87 15.69
N ASN A 55 6.15 16.43 15.02
CA ASN A 55 7.37 17.23 14.91
C ASN A 55 7.11 18.54 14.18
N SER A 56 6.33 18.52 13.10
CA SER A 56 5.91 19.73 12.37
C SER A 56 5.12 20.68 13.28
N ILE A 57 4.15 20.17 14.05
CA ILE A 57 3.42 21.00 15.03
C ILE A 57 4.39 21.63 16.04
N SER A 58 5.35 20.87 16.56
CA SER A 58 6.34 21.39 17.50
C SER A 58 7.19 22.51 16.89
N MET A 59 7.56 22.40 15.61
CA MET A 59 8.29 23.45 14.89
C MET A 59 7.45 24.72 14.72
N HIS A 60 6.22 24.59 14.22
CA HIS A 60 5.32 25.74 14.03
C HIS A 60 4.96 26.41 15.36
N LEU A 61 4.82 25.64 16.45
CA LEU A 61 4.59 26.20 17.77
C LEU A 61 5.84 26.97 18.26
N GLY A 62 7.04 26.42 18.04
CA GLY A 62 8.29 27.11 18.33
C GLY A 62 8.42 28.45 17.59
N GLU A 63 8.07 28.47 16.31
CA GLU A 63 7.99 29.68 15.49
C GLU A 63 6.95 30.67 16.04
N SER A 64 5.72 30.19 16.32
CA SER A 64 4.64 31.01 16.85
C SER A 64 5.05 31.70 18.17
N VAL A 65 5.74 30.98 19.06
CA VAL A 65 6.26 31.54 20.30
C VAL A 65 7.37 32.56 20.05
N ALA A 66 8.24 32.35 19.05
CA ALA A 66 9.27 33.31 18.69
C ALA A 66 8.65 34.62 18.14
N ILE A 67 7.64 34.51 17.27
CA ILE A 67 6.88 35.66 16.74
C ILE A 67 6.15 36.40 17.86
N ALA A 68 5.52 35.66 18.79
CA ALA A 68 4.84 36.27 19.93
C ALA A 68 5.79 37.09 20.81
N ARG A 69 7.05 36.66 20.98
CA ARG A 69 8.06 37.41 21.75
C ARG A 69 8.53 38.69 21.04
N THR A 70 8.57 38.71 19.72
CA THR A 70 9.09 39.84 18.95
C THR A 70 8.01 40.86 18.58
N VAL A 71 6.83 40.37 18.18
CA VAL A 71 5.74 41.21 17.64
C VAL A 71 4.51 41.23 18.56
N GLY A 72 4.52 40.50 19.68
CA GLY A 72 3.48 40.56 20.71
C GLY A 72 2.13 39.92 20.35
N HIS A 73 1.98 39.36 19.15
CA HIS A 73 0.76 38.73 18.68
C HIS A 73 1.05 37.37 18.03
N LEU A 74 0.13 36.42 18.19
CA LEU A 74 0.15 35.11 17.57
C LEU A 74 -0.67 35.17 16.28
N SER A 75 -0.08 34.75 15.17
CA SER A 75 -0.79 34.61 13.90
C SER A 75 -1.46 33.24 13.83
N LYS A 76 -2.63 33.18 13.18
CA LYS A 76 -3.31 31.93 12.89
C LYS A 76 -2.50 31.08 11.90
N SER A 77 -2.40 29.78 12.14
CA SER A 77 -1.73 28.82 11.27
C SER A 77 -2.69 27.74 10.79
N ALA A 78 -3.07 27.83 9.51
CA ALA A 78 -3.85 26.81 8.82
C ALA A 78 -3.07 25.47 8.70
N GLU A 79 -1.73 25.53 8.66
CA GLU A 79 -0.89 24.33 8.61
C GLU A 79 -0.94 23.54 9.92
N VAL A 80 -0.81 24.24 11.06
CA VAL A 80 -0.97 23.61 12.39
C VAL A 80 -2.37 23.02 12.52
N MET A 81 -3.40 23.76 12.09
CA MET A 81 -4.78 23.31 12.10
C MET A 81 -4.99 22.01 11.31
N LYS A 82 -4.41 21.91 10.11
CA LYS A 82 -4.45 20.69 9.29
C LYS A 82 -3.74 19.51 9.96
N LEU A 83 -2.55 19.74 10.51
CA LEU A 83 -1.77 18.70 11.19
C LEU A 83 -2.51 18.16 12.42
N VAL A 84 -3.13 19.04 13.21
CA VAL A 84 -3.94 18.65 14.37
C VAL A 84 -5.16 17.84 13.93
N ASN A 85 -5.86 18.25 12.86
CA ASN A 85 -7.01 17.51 12.34
C ASN A 85 -6.62 16.09 11.87
N ASN A 86 -5.49 15.95 11.19
CA ASN A 86 -4.99 14.64 10.78
C ASN A 86 -4.67 13.75 11.99
N LEU A 87 -3.99 14.29 13.01
CA LEU A 87 -3.68 13.54 14.22
C LEU A 87 -4.93 13.21 15.07
N MET A 88 -6.01 13.98 14.96
CA MET A 88 -7.29 13.66 15.60
C MET A 88 -7.93 12.38 15.03
N LYS A 89 -7.62 12.02 13.78
CA LYS A 89 -8.09 10.77 13.16
C LYS A 89 -7.35 9.53 13.68
N ALA A 90 -6.18 9.71 14.29
CA ALA A 90 -5.46 8.60 14.92
C ALA A 90 -6.13 8.27 16.28
N PRO A 91 -6.69 7.06 16.48
CA PRO A 91 -7.49 6.74 17.67
C PRO A 91 -6.75 6.97 18.98
N GLN A 92 -5.46 6.62 19.03
CA GLN A 92 -4.61 6.84 20.21
C GLN A 92 -4.33 8.31 20.53
N MET A 93 -4.53 9.23 19.59
CA MET A 93 -4.22 10.65 19.74
C MET A 93 -5.46 11.55 19.74
N ALA A 94 -6.61 11.04 19.32
CA ALA A 94 -7.85 11.78 19.15
C ALA A 94 -8.20 12.67 20.35
N ALA A 95 -8.27 12.09 21.55
CA ALA A 95 -8.63 12.81 22.76
C ALA A 95 -7.64 13.94 23.09
N THR A 96 -6.33 13.64 23.06
CA THR A 96 -5.29 14.62 23.37
C THR A 96 -5.20 15.73 22.33
N MET A 97 -5.36 15.41 21.04
CA MET A 97 -5.32 16.38 19.96
C MET A 97 -6.57 17.25 19.91
N GLN A 98 -7.72 16.73 20.34
CA GLN A 98 -8.94 17.52 20.52
C GLN A 98 -8.78 18.55 21.64
N GLU A 99 -8.19 18.17 22.78
CA GLU A 99 -7.89 19.10 23.86
C GLU A 99 -6.84 20.13 23.43
N PHE A 100 -5.78 19.68 22.75
CA PHE A 100 -4.77 20.56 22.16
C PHE A 100 -5.39 21.57 21.19
N SER A 101 -6.27 21.11 20.29
CA SER A 101 -7.01 21.98 19.36
C SER A 101 -7.79 23.07 20.09
N LYS A 102 -8.48 22.71 21.17
CA LYS A 102 -9.24 23.67 21.99
C LYS A 102 -8.35 24.74 22.62
N GLU A 103 -7.21 24.35 23.19
CA GLU A 103 -6.26 25.31 23.78
C GLU A 103 -5.59 26.19 22.72
N MET A 104 -5.23 25.63 21.57
CA MET A 104 -4.64 26.38 20.46
C MET A 104 -5.64 27.36 19.84
N THR A 105 -6.93 27.03 19.83
CA THR A 105 -8.02 27.93 19.41
C THR A 105 -8.14 29.11 20.38
N LYS A 106 -8.12 28.84 21.69
CA LYS A 106 -8.12 29.91 22.72
C LYS A 106 -6.88 30.80 22.64
N ALA A 107 -5.73 30.23 22.31
CA ALA A 107 -4.49 30.96 22.12
C ALA A 107 -4.46 31.82 20.83
N GLY A 108 -5.49 31.72 19.98
CA GLY A 108 -5.58 32.44 18.71
C GLY A 108 -4.68 31.88 17.61
N VAL A 109 -4.11 30.68 17.82
CA VAL A 109 -3.18 30.04 16.88
C VAL A 109 -3.90 29.25 15.80
N ILE A 110 -5.08 28.71 16.10
CA ILE A 110 -5.92 28.01 15.11
C ILE A 110 -7.36 28.52 15.16
N GLU A 111 -8.11 28.30 14.09
CA GLU A 111 -9.51 28.69 14.00
C GLU A 111 -10.44 27.62 14.59
N GLU A 112 -11.61 28.05 15.06
CA GLU A 112 -12.64 27.14 15.56
C GLU A 112 -13.18 26.29 14.41
N ILE A 113 -12.90 24.99 14.44
CA ILE A 113 -13.46 24.03 13.48
C ILE A 113 -14.85 23.62 13.96
N VAL A 114 -15.88 24.03 13.22
CA VAL A 114 -17.18 23.34 13.25
C VAL A 114 -16.97 22.04 12.49
N ASN A 115 -16.99 20.90 13.21
CA ASN A 115 -16.87 19.57 12.61
C ASN A 115 -18.12 19.29 11.74
N ASP A 116 -18.15 19.81 10.52
CA ASP A 116 -19.00 19.23 9.48
C ASP A 116 -18.36 17.89 9.09
N ALA A 117 -19.10 16.83 9.38
CA ALA A 117 -18.74 15.46 9.08
C ALA A 117 -18.56 15.30 7.56
N VAL A 118 -17.36 15.58 7.05
CA VAL A 118 -16.97 15.19 5.70
C VAL A 118 -16.55 13.74 5.75
N ASP A 119 -17.57 12.93 5.55
CA ASP A 119 -17.58 11.53 5.18
C ASP A 119 -16.33 11.14 4.36
N THR A 120 -15.45 10.33 4.96
CA THR A 120 -14.34 9.66 4.27
C THR A 120 -14.65 8.15 4.19
N ALA A 121 -15.91 7.79 3.95
CA ALA A 121 -16.32 6.40 3.71
C ALA A 121 -16.13 5.95 2.25
N LEU A 122 -15.52 6.76 1.38
CA LEU A 122 -15.23 6.39 -0.01
C LEU A 122 -13.94 5.57 -0.18
N ASP A 123 -13.23 5.27 0.89
CA ASP A 123 -11.94 4.58 0.84
C ASP A 123 -12.06 3.04 0.92
N SER A 124 -13.24 2.49 1.23
CA SER A 124 -13.34 1.06 1.55
C SER A 124 -13.21 0.10 0.36
N GLU A 125 -13.52 0.54 -0.87
CA GLU A 125 -13.42 -0.32 -2.08
C GLU A 125 -12.01 -0.28 -2.70
N ASP A 126 -11.36 0.89 -2.76
CA ASP A 126 -9.97 1.02 -3.24
C ASP A 126 -8.95 0.34 -2.29
N ILE A 127 -9.26 0.30 -0.99
CA ILE A 127 -8.41 -0.35 0.02
C ILE A 127 -8.38 -1.89 -0.15
N GLU A 128 -9.45 -2.54 -0.62
CA GLU A 128 -9.49 -4.01 -0.70
C GLU A 128 -8.62 -4.57 -1.84
N GLU A 129 -8.70 -3.99 -3.04
CA GLU A 129 -7.91 -4.44 -4.20
C GLU A 129 -6.41 -4.14 -3.99
N GLU A 130 -6.05 -2.94 -3.51
CA GLU A 130 -4.67 -2.59 -3.16
C GLU A 130 -4.10 -3.54 -2.08
N THR A 131 -4.95 -4.00 -1.15
CA THR A 131 -4.52 -4.93 -0.11
C THR A 131 -4.23 -6.32 -0.68
N GLU A 132 -4.95 -6.78 -1.71
CA GLU A 132 -4.66 -8.07 -2.33
C GLU A 132 -3.35 -8.06 -3.14
N GLU A 133 -3.07 -6.97 -3.87
CA GLU A 133 -1.81 -6.79 -4.58
C GLU A 133 -0.60 -6.76 -3.63
N GLU A 134 -0.69 -5.98 -2.53
CA GLU A 134 0.36 -5.91 -1.52
C GLU A 134 0.57 -7.25 -0.80
N VAL A 135 -0.50 -8.03 -0.59
CA VAL A 135 -0.41 -9.40 -0.07
C VAL A 135 0.36 -10.32 -1.04
N ASN A 136 0.05 -10.26 -2.33
CA ASN A 136 0.75 -11.06 -3.35
C ASN A 136 2.23 -10.68 -3.46
N LYS A 137 2.54 -9.38 -3.31
CA LYS A 137 3.92 -8.87 -3.26
C LYS A 137 4.67 -9.41 -2.03
N VAL A 138 4.06 -9.39 -0.85
CA VAL A 138 4.66 -9.99 0.36
C VAL A 138 4.94 -11.49 0.18
N LEU A 139 3.99 -12.24 -0.39
CA LEU A 139 4.20 -13.66 -0.68
C LEU A 139 5.35 -13.88 -1.68
N SER A 140 5.45 -13.03 -2.70
CA SER A 140 6.51 -13.09 -3.71
C SER A 140 7.89 -12.75 -3.10
N GLU A 141 7.96 -11.74 -2.24
CA GLU A 141 9.18 -11.37 -1.49
C GLU A 141 9.68 -12.55 -0.65
N ILE A 142 8.77 -13.20 0.10
CA ILE A 142 9.10 -14.34 0.96
C ILE A 142 9.54 -15.56 0.12
N ALA A 143 8.88 -15.80 -1.01
CA ALA A 143 9.26 -16.88 -1.93
C ALA A 143 10.64 -16.63 -2.55
N GLY A 144 10.91 -15.39 -2.97
CA GLY A 144 12.21 -14.96 -3.50
C GLY A 144 13.34 -15.08 -2.46
N GLU A 145 13.10 -14.64 -1.22
CA GLU A 145 14.04 -14.78 -0.11
C GLU A 145 14.34 -16.28 0.17
N THR A 146 13.31 -17.12 0.15
CA THR A 146 13.45 -18.57 0.33
C THR A 146 14.27 -19.19 -0.81
N ALA A 147 14.04 -18.78 -2.05
CA ALA A 147 14.82 -19.22 -3.20
C ALA A 147 16.29 -18.77 -3.12
N ALA A 148 16.53 -17.56 -2.61
CA ALA A 148 17.85 -16.98 -2.38
C ALA A 148 18.59 -17.58 -1.16
N GLN A 149 17.95 -18.43 -0.36
CA GLN A 149 18.58 -19.18 0.74
C GLN A 149 18.88 -20.65 0.37
N LEU A 150 18.41 -21.14 -0.78
CA LEU A 150 18.70 -22.51 -1.26
C LEU A 150 20.17 -22.63 -1.74
N PRO A 151 20.84 -23.79 -1.50
CA PRO A 151 22.17 -24.06 -2.06
C PRO A 151 22.20 -23.93 -3.59
N GLU A 152 23.31 -23.45 -4.18
CA GLU A 152 23.43 -23.28 -5.64
C GLU A 152 23.08 -24.53 -6.45
N ALA A 153 23.37 -25.71 -5.89
CA ALA A 153 23.03 -27.01 -6.50
C ALA A 153 21.52 -27.16 -6.75
N VAL A 154 20.68 -26.72 -5.81
CA VAL A 154 19.22 -26.82 -5.90
C VAL A 154 18.64 -25.69 -6.76
N ARG A 155 19.28 -24.51 -6.81
CA ARG A 155 18.89 -23.43 -7.73
C ARG A 155 19.10 -23.81 -9.19
N LYS A 156 20.22 -24.47 -9.50
CA LYS A 156 20.51 -24.97 -10.86
C LYS A 156 19.58 -26.10 -11.29
N GLU A 157 19.07 -26.91 -10.36
CA GLU A 157 18.11 -27.98 -10.65
C GLU A 157 16.70 -27.45 -10.93
N ARG A 158 16.22 -26.45 -10.17
CA ARG A 158 14.93 -25.78 -10.45
C ARG A 158 14.94 -24.95 -11.73
N ALA A 159 16.08 -24.34 -12.10
CA ALA A 159 16.24 -23.67 -13.39
C ALA A 159 16.37 -24.64 -14.58
N ARG A 160 16.48 -25.95 -14.32
CA ARG A 160 16.62 -27.02 -15.33
C ARG A 160 15.41 -27.92 -15.46
N VAL A 161 14.33 -27.72 -14.70
CA VAL A 161 13.07 -28.41 -14.97
C VAL A 161 12.54 -27.89 -16.31
N PRO A 162 12.54 -28.70 -17.38
CA PRO A 162 12.05 -28.25 -18.66
C PRO A 162 10.54 -28.12 -18.54
N THR A 163 10.03 -26.95 -18.93
CA THR A 163 8.64 -26.75 -19.34
C THR A 163 8.28 -27.86 -20.33
N GLN A 164 7.65 -28.93 -19.84
CA GLN A 164 7.05 -29.94 -20.69
C GLN A 164 5.85 -29.28 -21.34
N ARG A 165 6.03 -28.99 -22.62
CA ARG A 165 5.07 -28.41 -23.55
C ARG A 165 3.69 -29.06 -23.36
N GLU A 166 2.74 -28.30 -22.85
CA GLU A 166 1.34 -28.49 -23.23
C GLU A 166 1.18 -27.87 -24.61
N THR A 167 1.11 -28.75 -25.61
CA THR A 167 0.68 -28.42 -26.97
C THR A 167 -0.83 -28.24 -26.96
N THR A 168 -1.33 -27.01 -26.86
CA THR A 168 -2.67 -26.66 -27.36
C THR A 168 -2.72 -25.19 -27.73
N SER A 169 -2.90 -24.95 -29.04
CA SER A 169 -3.50 -23.76 -29.68
C SER A 169 -2.99 -22.38 -29.25
N HIS A 170 -2.31 -21.68 -30.16
CA HIS A 170 -2.82 -20.47 -30.81
C HIS A 170 -1.84 -20.11 -31.93
N GLN A 171 -2.31 -20.18 -33.19
CA GLN A 171 -1.61 -19.63 -34.33
C GLN A 171 -1.68 -18.10 -34.20
N GLU A 172 -0.50 -17.48 -34.21
CA GLU A 172 -0.32 -16.04 -34.25
C GLU A 172 -0.44 -15.61 -35.72
N GLU A 173 -1.47 -14.82 -36.02
CA GLU A 173 -1.58 -14.07 -37.28
C GLU A 173 -0.42 -13.08 -37.38
N ALA A 174 0.41 -13.25 -38.42
CA ALA A 174 1.30 -12.21 -38.91
C ALA A 174 0.94 -11.93 -40.37
N ILE A 175 0.34 -10.76 -40.55
CA ILE A 175 0.02 -10.08 -41.81
C ILE A 175 1.28 -9.78 -42.64
N ALA A 176 1.28 -10.19 -43.92
CA ALA A 176 2.01 -9.59 -45.05
C ALA A 176 1.50 -10.26 -46.34
N GLU A 177 0.58 -9.64 -47.08
CA GLU A 177 0.85 -8.80 -48.25
C GLU A 177 0.68 -9.58 -49.58
N GLY A 178 -0.38 -9.21 -50.32
CA GLY A 178 -0.32 -9.08 -51.79
C GLY A 178 -0.74 -10.27 -52.67
N ALA A 179 -1.85 -10.05 -53.40
CA ALA A 179 -2.28 -10.69 -54.65
C ALA A 179 -2.75 -12.15 -54.56
N ASP A 180 -4.04 -12.44 -54.79
CA ASP A 180 -4.64 -12.67 -56.12
C ASP A 180 -6.12 -13.13 -55.96
N ASP A 181 -7.03 -12.20 -55.67
CA ASP A 181 -8.49 -12.49 -55.50
C ASP A 181 -9.26 -12.20 -56.81
N GLU A 182 -8.91 -12.84 -57.92
CA GLU A 182 -9.70 -12.77 -59.16
C GLU A 182 -10.35 -14.10 -59.58
N GLU A 183 -9.82 -15.28 -59.18
CA GLU A 183 -10.43 -16.57 -59.55
C GLU A 183 -11.61 -17.00 -58.64
N GLU A 184 -11.60 -16.67 -57.34
CA GLU A 184 -12.69 -17.09 -56.42
C GLU A 184 -13.99 -16.29 -56.58
N LEU A 185 -13.91 -15.06 -57.10
CA LEU A 185 -15.10 -14.21 -57.30
C LEU A 185 -15.93 -14.62 -58.53
N GLU A 186 -15.34 -15.32 -59.50
CA GLU A 186 -16.06 -15.84 -60.67
C GLU A 186 -16.82 -17.14 -60.34
N GLU A 187 -16.28 -18.01 -59.49
CA GLU A 187 -16.96 -19.26 -59.09
C GLU A 187 -18.23 -19.01 -58.25
N ILE A 188 -18.25 -17.93 -57.45
CA ILE A 188 -19.43 -17.57 -56.64
C ILE A 188 -20.54 -16.97 -57.51
N ARG A 189 -20.21 -16.27 -58.61
CA ARG A 189 -21.20 -15.73 -59.55
C ARG A 189 -21.83 -16.80 -60.44
N ALA A 190 -21.10 -17.87 -60.74
CA ALA A 190 -21.63 -18.99 -61.53
C ALA A 190 -22.65 -19.86 -60.77
N ARG A 191 -22.69 -19.78 -59.43
CA ARG A 191 -23.61 -20.57 -58.59
C ARG A 191 -24.93 -19.90 -58.24
N LEU A 192 -25.11 -18.63 -58.63
CA LEU A 192 -26.31 -17.84 -58.30
C LEU A 192 -27.11 -17.37 -59.53
N ALA A 193 -26.84 -17.94 -60.72
CA ALA A 193 -27.64 -17.77 -61.93
C ALA A 193 -28.33 -19.10 -62.33
#